data_AF-A0AAV2RGS8-F1
#
_entry.id   AF-A0AAV2RGS8-F1
#
_cell.length_a   1.000
_cell.length_b   1.000
_cell.length_c   1.000
_cell.angle_alpha   90.00
_cell.angle_beta   90.00
_cell.angle_gamma   90.00
#
_symmetry.space_group_name_H-M   'P 1'
#
loop_
_entity.id
_entity.type
_entity.pdbx_description
1 polymer ?
#
loop_
_entity_poly.entity_id
_entity_poly.type
_entity_poly.pdbx_seq_one_letter_code
_entity_poly.pdbx_strand_id
1 'polypeptide(L)'
;MPVISSLWCWSVLVVCMSRGVFTRSRESGRVVHLVNNNVPSFLYFNTAPGDTRQGEIRNNVVNFHEKTFHIKIYPFKPLAIVERRAAVVFSGRVEGTLSFTQSQPPIGKVEIEGVIRNLTPGLHGIHIHELGDIRAGCGAVGAHYNPYDRSHGGPSDLVRHIGDLGNIEADNQGIAYVNITDTTITLLGPRSVMARAIVVKEASDNFGRGDHVDRLNTGNSGAPVGCGVIGYA
;
A
#
# COMPACT_ATOMS: atom_id res chain seq x y z
N MET A 1 -46.69 2.34 -49.39
CA MET A 1 -45.66 3.34 -49.05
C MET A 1 -44.80 2.76 -47.93
N PRO A 2 -43.46 2.88 -47.97
CA PRO A 2 -42.61 1.95 -48.71
C PRO A 2 -41.83 0.94 -47.84
N VAL A 3 -41.27 -0.01 -48.58
CA VAL A 3 -40.32 -1.10 -48.30
C VAL A 3 -39.12 -0.68 -47.43
N ILE A 4 -38.73 -1.54 -46.47
CA ILE A 4 -37.33 -1.62 -46.03
C ILE A 4 -36.83 -3.05 -46.23
N SER A 5 -35.90 -3.13 -47.17
CA SER A 5 -35.13 -4.29 -47.61
C SER A 5 -34.17 -4.79 -46.54
N SER A 6 -33.95 -6.10 -46.55
CA SER A 6 -32.82 -6.79 -45.93
C SER A 6 -31.48 -6.07 -46.20
N LEU A 7 -30.74 -5.73 -45.15
CA LEU A 7 -29.30 -5.44 -45.22
C LEU A 7 -28.58 -6.25 -44.16
N TRP A 8 -27.71 -7.14 -44.66
CA TRP A 8 -26.64 -7.77 -43.89
C TRP A 8 -25.72 -6.67 -43.39
N CYS A 9 -25.53 -6.56 -42.07
CA CYS A 9 -24.55 -5.63 -41.49
C CYS A 9 -23.59 -6.42 -40.61
N TRP A 10 -22.33 -6.42 -41.05
CA TRP A 10 -21.19 -6.98 -40.33
C TRP A 10 -20.93 -6.18 -39.05
N SER A 11 -20.66 -6.91 -37.97
CA SER A 11 -20.00 -6.52 -36.72
C SER A 11 -19.73 -5.02 -36.50
N VAL A 12 -20.65 -4.32 -35.82
CA VAL A 12 -20.38 -2.99 -35.23
C VAL A 12 -20.58 -3.05 -33.72
N LEU A 13 -19.48 -2.81 -33.00
CA LEU A 13 -19.46 -2.59 -31.56
C LEU A 13 -19.97 -1.17 -31.27
N VAL A 14 -21.19 -1.05 -30.73
CA VAL A 14 -21.68 0.21 -30.14
C VAL A 14 -21.43 0.13 -28.64
N VAL A 15 -20.50 0.94 -28.11
CA VAL A 15 -20.35 1.16 -26.66
C VAL A 15 -20.72 2.60 -26.36
N CYS A 16 -21.88 2.77 -25.74
CA CYS A 16 -22.32 4.04 -25.17
C CYS A 16 -22.01 4.02 -23.67
N MET A 17 -21.01 4.77 -23.21
CA MET A 17 -20.86 5.13 -21.79
C MET A 17 -20.24 6.52 -21.64
N SER A 18 -20.74 7.25 -20.66
CA SER A 18 -20.51 8.68 -20.41
C SER A 18 -19.09 8.97 -19.91
N ARG A 19 -18.39 9.86 -20.63
CA ARG A 19 -17.17 10.61 -20.25
C ARG A 19 -15.81 9.91 -20.39
N GLY A 20 -15.64 9.05 -21.39
CA GLY A 20 -14.33 8.74 -21.96
C GLY A 20 -14.38 8.88 -23.48
N VAL A 21 -13.61 9.80 -24.06
CA VAL A 21 -13.52 9.93 -25.52
C VAL A 21 -12.55 8.88 -26.02
N PHE A 22 -13.06 7.80 -26.62
CA PHE A 22 -12.27 6.92 -27.47
C PHE A 22 -12.29 7.50 -28.88
N THR A 23 -11.15 7.94 -29.40
CA THR A 23 -11.05 8.35 -30.80
C THR A 23 -10.92 7.10 -31.67
N ARG A 24 -11.86 6.94 -32.62
CA ARG A 24 -11.75 5.96 -33.70
C ARG A 24 -10.55 6.35 -34.58
N SER A 25 -9.47 5.59 -34.50
CA SER A 25 -8.44 5.62 -35.55
C SER A 25 -8.97 4.91 -36.79
N ARG A 26 -8.71 5.48 -37.96
CA ARG A 26 -9.33 5.15 -39.26
C ARG A 26 -9.22 3.68 -39.65
N GLU A 27 -10.14 3.27 -40.53
CA GLU A 27 -10.17 1.98 -41.23
C GLU A 27 -8.91 1.76 -42.08
N SER A 28 -7.86 1.29 -41.45
CA SER A 28 -6.97 0.29 -42.03
C SER A 28 -6.75 -0.74 -40.93
N GLY A 29 -7.35 -1.90 -41.11
CA GLY A 29 -7.50 -2.89 -40.04
C GLY A 29 -6.18 -3.22 -39.35
N ARG A 30 -6.31 -3.64 -38.07
CA ARG A 30 -5.36 -4.44 -37.26
C ARG A 30 -4.63 -3.76 -36.10
N VAL A 31 -5.04 -2.57 -35.63
CA VAL A 31 -4.47 -2.02 -34.38
C VAL A 31 -5.55 -1.43 -33.48
N VAL A 32 -5.63 -1.92 -32.24
CA VAL A 32 -6.39 -1.29 -31.15
C VAL A 32 -5.37 -0.64 -30.21
N HIS A 33 -5.30 0.69 -30.21
CA HIS A 33 -4.51 1.42 -29.22
C HIS A 33 -5.34 1.60 -27.95
N LEU A 34 -4.97 0.91 -26.86
CA LEU A 34 -5.53 1.13 -25.54
C LEU A 34 -4.61 2.09 -24.78
N VAL A 35 -4.99 3.37 -24.71
CA VAL A 35 -4.30 4.35 -23.87
C VAL A 35 -5.05 4.40 -22.54
N ASN A 36 -4.40 3.95 -21.46
CA ASN A 36 -4.94 4.11 -20.11
C ASN A 36 -4.32 5.33 -19.44
N ASN A 37 -5.17 6.23 -18.95
CA ASN A 37 -4.81 7.50 -18.32
C ASN A 37 -4.20 7.28 -16.91
N ASN A 38 -2.93 6.88 -16.84
CA ASN A 38 -2.12 6.81 -15.61
C ASN A 38 -2.57 5.79 -14.54
N VAL A 39 -3.28 4.72 -14.92
CA VAL A 39 -3.53 3.57 -14.03
C VAL A 39 -2.89 2.32 -14.63
N PRO A 40 -2.12 1.49 -13.90
CA PRO A 40 -1.68 0.21 -14.41
C PRO A 40 -2.90 -0.71 -14.60
N SER A 41 -3.17 -1.11 -15.84
CA SER A 41 -4.23 -2.08 -16.19
C SER A 41 -3.60 -3.32 -16.80
N PHE A 42 -4.07 -4.49 -16.36
CA PHE A 42 -3.70 -5.77 -16.97
C PHE A 42 -4.68 -6.11 -18.10
N LEU A 43 -4.16 -6.45 -19.28
CA LEU A 43 -4.94 -6.92 -20.41
C LEU A 43 -4.75 -8.44 -20.52
N TYR A 44 -5.82 -9.20 -20.31
CA TYR A 44 -5.81 -10.66 -20.45
C TYR A 44 -6.33 -11.05 -21.84
N PHE A 45 -5.55 -11.83 -22.59
CA PHE A 45 -5.99 -12.42 -23.85
C PHE A 45 -6.42 -13.85 -23.59
N ASN A 46 -7.67 -14.19 -23.94
CA ASN A 46 -8.16 -15.57 -23.87
C ASN A 46 -8.34 -16.08 -25.29
N THR A 47 -7.65 -17.16 -25.65
CA THR A 47 -7.71 -17.74 -27.00
C THR A 47 -8.70 -18.90 -27.09
N ALA A 48 -9.17 -19.40 -25.94
CA ALA A 48 -10.27 -20.37 -25.74
C ALA A 48 -10.68 -20.39 -24.24
N PRO A 49 -11.83 -20.99 -23.86
CA PRO A 49 -12.15 -21.20 -22.44
C PRO A 49 -11.08 -22.05 -21.74
N GLY A 50 -10.35 -21.46 -20.80
CA GLY A 50 -9.36 -22.17 -19.97
C GLY A 50 -7.90 -22.11 -20.42
N ASP A 51 -7.56 -21.46 -21.55
CA ASP A 51 -6.15 -21.31 -21.99
C ASP A 51 -5.68 -19.84 -21.81
N THR A 52 -5.12 -19.56 -20.63
CA THR A 52 -4.54 -18.23 -20.31
C THR A 52 -3.06 -18.24 -20.70
N ARG A 53 -2.69 -17.52 -21.75
CA ARG A 53 -1.27 -17.31 -22.11
C ARG A 53 -0.84 -15.89 -21.79
N GLN A 54 0.29 -15.76 -21.10
CA GLN A 54 0.95 -14.49 -20.82
C GLN A 54 1.88 -14.16 -22.00
N GLY A 55 1.61 -13.07 -22.72
CA GLY A 55 2.49 -12.58 -23.78
C GLY A 55 3.38 -11.44 -23.27
N GLU A 56 4.67 -11.47 -23.61
CA GLU A 56 5.61 -10.39 -23.29
C GLU A 56 5.40 -9.20 -24.24
N ILE A 57 5.30 -8.00 -23.70
CA ILE A 57 5.18 -6.75 -24.47
C ILE A 57 6.58 -6.37 -24.95
N ARG A 58 6.82 -6.44 -26.26
CA ARG A 58 7.99 -5.79 -26.89
C ARG A 58 7.50 -4.74 -27.89
N ASN A 59 7.96 -3.50 -27.71
CA ASN A 59 7.70 -2.37 -28.60
C ASN A 59 6.21 -2.02 -28.86
N ASN A 60 5.31 -2.26 -27.90
CA ASN A 60 3.89 -1.89 -27.96
C ASN A 60 3.10 -2.45 -29.18
N VAL A 61 3.57 -3.52 -29.82
CA VAL A 61 2.86 -4.16 -30.95
C VAL A 61 2.75 -5.65 -30.69
N VAL A 62 1.54 -6.19 -30.76
CA VAL A 62 1.29 -7.63 -30.68
C VAL A 62 0.72 -8.09 -32.02
N ASN A 63 1.48 -8.90 -32.76
CA ASN A 63 1.04 -9.48 -34.02
C ASN A 63 0.36 -10.83 -33.78
N PHE A 64 -0.90 -10.96 -34.18
CA PHE A 64 -1.61 -12.24 -34.16
C PHE A 64 -2.09 -12.59 -35.57
N HIS A 65 -1.64 -13.73 -36.08
CA HIS A 65 -2.14 -14.31 -37.32
C HIS A 65 -3.46 -15.07 -37.06
N GLU A 66 -4.52 -14.60 -37.70
CA GLU A 66 -5.72 -15.37 -38.11
C GLU A 66 -6.65 -16.00 -37.06
N LYS A 67 -6.69 -15.51 -35.81
CA LYS A 67 -7.76 -15.93 -34.87
C LYS A 67 -8.62 -14.75 -34.39
N THR A 68 -9.93 -14.93 -34.42
CA THR A 68 -10.91 -14.01 -33.79
C THR A 68 -10.78 -14.15 -32.27
N PHE A 69 -10.59 -13.04 -31.55
CA PHE A 69 -10.51 -13.04 -30.08
C PHE A 69 -11.76 -12.41 -29.47
N HIS A 70 -12.24 -13.01 -28.37
CA HIS A 70 -13.27 -12.42 -27.54
C HIS A 70 -12.60 -11.59 -26.45
N ILE A 71 -12.65 -10.27 -26.57
CA ILE A 71 -12.23 -9.36 -25.50
C ILE A 71 -13.42 -9.19 -24.55
N LYS A 72 -13.39 -9.87 -23.40
CA LYS A 72 -14.32 -9.57 -22.31
C LYS A 72 -13.78 -8.39 -21.51
N ILE A 73 -14.30 -7.20 -21.80
CA ILE A 73 -14.09 -6.02 -20.97
C ILE A 73 -15.12 -6.09 -19.84
N TYR A 74 -14.67 -6.44 -18.64
CA TYR A 74 -15.52 -6.30 -17.46
C TYR A 74 -15.62 -4.82 -17.13
N PRO A 75 -16.83 -4.27 -16.88
CA PRO A 75 -16.94 -2.92 -16.38
C PRO A 75 -16.19 -2.87 -15.05
N PHE A 76 -15.10 -2.10 -15.01
CA PHE A 76 -14.49 -1.73 -13.75
C PHE A 76 -15.53 -0.86 -13.04
N LYS A 77 -16.28 -1.45 -12.11
CA LYS A 77 -16.93 -0.65 -11.07
C LYS A 77 -15.77 0.12 -10.45
N PRO A 78 -15.75 1.48 -10.51
CA PRO A 78 -14.71 2.23 -9.83
C PRO A 78 -14.66 1.66 -8.42
N LEU A 79 -13.51 1.11 -8.03
CA LEU A 79 -13.34 0.71 -6.64
C LEU A 79 -13.70 1.97 -5.86
N ALA A 80 -14.85 1.95 -5.20
CA ALA A 80 -15.19 3.00 -4.27
C ALA A 80 -13.95 3.13 -3.39
N ILE A 81 -13.45 4.35 -3.23
CA ILE A 81 -12.34 4.56 -2.32
C ILE A 81 -12.92 4.25 -0.94
N VAL A 82 -12.67 3.02 -0.47
CA VAL A 82 -13.13 2.54 0.82
C VAL A 82 -12.02 2.86 1.80
N GLU A 83 -12.33 3.71 2.76
CA GLU A 83 -11.47 3.96 3.91
C GLU A 83 -11.04 2.62 4.53
N ARG A 84 -9.77 2.51 4.88
CA ARG A 84 -9.22 1.35 5.58
C ARG A 84 -8.90 1.74 7.00
N ARG A 85 -9.24 0.83 7.90
CA ARG A 85 -8.94 0.92 9.31
C ARG A 85 -8.13 -0.29 9.75
N ALA A 86 -7.22 -0.04 10.67
CA ALA A 86 -6.49 -1.09 11.36
C ALA A 86 -6.36 -0.72 12.83
N ALA A 87 -6.11 -1.71 13.67
CA ALA A 87 -5.88 -1.51 15.08
C ALA A 87 -4.71 -2.38 15.55
N VAL A 88 -4.12 -1.94 16.65
CA VAL A 88 -3.08 -2.65 17.39
C VAL A 88 -3.50 -2.72 18.84
N VAL A 89 -3.29 -3.89 19.45
CA VAL A 89 -3.31 -4.07 20.91
C VAL A 89 -1.88 -4.38 21.33
N PHE A 90 -1.33 -3.57 22.24
CA PHE A 90 0.03 -3.75 22.72
C PHE A 90 0.14 -4.92 23.69
N SER A 91 1.28 -5.62 23.60
CA SER A 91 1.73 -6.66 24.50
C SER A 91 3.17 -6.38 24.94
N GLY A 92 3.59 -6.95 26.07
CA GLY A 92 4.93 -6.75 26.63
C GLY A 92 4.90 -6.02 27.97
N ARG A 93 5.81 -5.06 28.16
CA ARG A 93 5.90 -4.23 29.39
C ARG A 93 4.94 -3.04 29.36
N VAL A 94 4.35 -2.72 28.21
CA VAL A 94 3.42 -1.59 28.03
C VAL A 94 2.03 -2.10 27.66
N GLU A 95 1.03 -1.27 27.92
CA GLU A 95 -0.37 -1.55 27.60
C GLU A 95 -0.97 -0.40 26.79
N GLY A 96 -1.89 -0.70 25.88
CA GLY A 96 -2.51 0.34 25.08
C GLY A 96 -3.02 -0.16 23.74
N THR A 97 -3.65 0.75 23.02
CA THR A 97 -4.17 0.49 21.68
C THR A 97 -3.88 1.66 20.76
N LEU A 98 -3.60 1.36 19.50
CA LEU A 98 -3.54 2.35 18.43
C LEU A 98 -4.53 2.00 17.33
N SER A 99 -5.13 3.01 16.75
CA SER A 99 -5.99 2.94 15.58
C SER A 99 -5.29 3.61 14.41
N PHE A 100 -5.39 3.00 13.24
CA PHE A 100 -4.86 3.50 11.98
C PHE A 100 -6.03 3.77 11.05
N THR A 101 -6.05 4.94 10.42
CA THR A 101 -7.08 5.31 9.44
C THR A 101 -6.42 5.81 8.16
N GLN A 102 -6.84 5.27 7.02
CA GLN A 102 -6.45 5.75 5.70
C GLN A 102 -7.69 5.94 4.84
N SER A 103 -8.07 7.19 4.58
CA SER A 103 -9.29 7.48 3.83
C SER A 103 -9.18 7.17 2.33
N GLN A 104 -7.98 7.17 1.74
CA GLN A 104 -7.79 7.00 0.30
C GLN A 104 -6.80 5.91 -0.16
N PRO A 105 -6.85 4.69 0.39
CA PRO A 105 -5.86 3.65 0.12
C PRO A 105 -5.80 3.27 -1.38
N PRO A 106 -4.62 2.91 -1.92
CA PRO A 106 -3.33 2.81 -1.22
C PRO A 106 -2.59 4.15 -1.11
N ILE A 107 -3.22 5.26 -1.52
CA ILE A 107 -2.67 6.62 -1.49
C ILE A 107 -3.18 7.41 -0.28
N GLY A 108 -2.65 8.62 -0.10
CA GLY A 108 -3.02 9.47 1.04
C GLY A 108 -2.34 9.05 2.35
N LYS A 109 -2.41 9.97 3.31
CA LYS A 109 -1.81 9.83 4.63
C LYS A 109 -2.52 8.78 5.47
N VAL A 110 -1.78 8.15 6.38
CA VAL A 110 -2.30 7.31 7.44
C VAL A 110 -2.23 8.08 8.74
N GLU A 111 -3.36 8.16 9.42
CA GLU A 111 -3.49 8.77 10.75
C GLU A 111 -3.42 7.65 11.78
N ILE A 112 -2.57 7.81 12.80
CA ILE A 112 -2.35 6.85 13.87
C ILE A 112 -2.65 7.53 15.20
N GLU A 113 -3.64 7.03 15.91
CA GLU A 113 -4.12 7.65 17.15
C GLU A 113 -4.31 6.60 18.25
N GLY A 114 -4.06 6.99 19.50
CA GLY A 114 -4.40 6.16 20.65
C GLY A 114 -3.58 6.48 21.88
N VAL A 115 -3.48 5.52 22.79
CA VAL A 115 -2.83 5.70 24.09
C VAL A 115 -1.99 4.48 24.42
N ILE A 116 -0.78 4.74 24.91
CA ILE A 116 0.15 3.74 25.44
C ILE A 116 0.50 4.12 26.87
N ARG A 117 0.53 3.14 27.76
CA ARG A 117 0.72 3.29 29.21
C ARG A 117 1.87 2.43 29.70
N ASN A 118 2.31 2.70 30.93
CA ASN A 118 3.40 2.00 31.59
C ASN A 118 4.76 2.21 30.90
N LEU A 119 4.95 3.40 30.32
CA LEU A 119 6.24 3.87 29.82
C LEU A 119 7.01 4.58 30.93
N THR A 120 8.32 4.71 30.75
CA THR A 120 9.09 5.68 31.53
C THR A 120 8.78 7.10 31.01
N PRO A 121 8.86 8.15 31.84
CA PRO A 121 8.68 9.52 31.34
C PRO A 121 9.73 9.87 30.27
N GLY A 122 9.31 10.57 29.23
CA GLY A 122 10.18 11.06 28.14
C GLY A 122 9.90 10.44 26.77
N LEU A 123 10.88 10.55 25.87
CA LEU A 123 10.76 10.15 24.47
C LEU A 123 11.07 8.66 24.27
N HIS A 124 10.22 8.01 23.50
CA HIS A 124 10.33 6.61 23.13
C HIS A 124 10.24 6.45 21.61
N GLY A 125 11.20 5.76 21.01
CA GLY A 125 11.15 5.40 19.59
C GLY A 125 9.93 4.53 19.30
N ILE A 126 9.27 4.76 18.17
CA ILE A 126 8.16 3.93 17.69
C ILE A 126 8.36 3.59 16.21
N HIS A 127 8.31 2.29 15.89
CA HIS A 127 8.66 1.79 14.55
C HIS A 127 7.75 0.64 14.15
N ILE A 128 7.47 0.54 12.85
CA ILE A 128 6.87 -0.66 12.26
C ILE A 128 8.00 -1.58 11.80
N HIS A 129 8.00 -2.81 12.29
CA HIS A 129 8.99 -3.83 11.97
C HIS A 129 8.51 -4.75 10.85
N GLU A 130 9.43 -5.48 10.23
CA GLU A 130 9.12 -6.28 9.05
C GLU A 130 8.22 -7.50 9.34
N LEU A 131 8.31 -8.13 10.51
CA LEU A 131 7.50 -9.30 10.86
C LEU A 131 6.37 -8.93 11.82
N GLY A 132 5.24 -9.63 11.71
CA GLY A 132 4.14 -9.61 12.69
C GLY A 132 4.17 -10.81 13.65
N ASP A 133 5.25 -11.59 13.69
CA ASP A 133 5.35 -12.76 14.56
C ASP A 133 5.86 -12.38 15.95
N ILE A 134 4.92 -12.16 16.88
CA ILE A 134 5.22 -11.77 18.26
C ILE A 134 5.29 -12.97 19.22
N ARG A 135 5.23 -14.22 18.73
CA ARG A 135 5.19 -15.43 19.59
C ARG A 135 6.44 -15.58 20.47
N ALA A 136 7.60 -15.14 19.97
CA ALA A 136 8.86 -15.11 20.71
C ALA A 136 9.14 -13.74 21.37
N GLY A 137 8.12 -12.88 21.47
CA GLY A 137 8.21 -11.53 22.02
C GLY A 137 8.72 -10.49 21.03
N CYS A 138 8.74 -9.24 21.47
CA CYS A 138 9.00 -8.07 20.61
C CYS A 138 10.44 -7.97 20.07
N GLY A 139 11.37 -8.77 20.58
CA GLY A 139 12.72 -8.86 20.02
C GLY A 139 12.81 -9.68 18.73
N ALA A 140 11.77 -10.47 18.41
CA ALA A 140 11.78 -11.41 17.29
C ALA A 140 11.09 -10.89 16.02
N VAL A 141 10.63 -9.64 16.01
CA VAL A 141 9.85 -9.07 14.88
C VAL A 141 10.72 -8.55 13.73
N GLY A 142 12.03 -8.80 13.77
CA GLY A 142 12.98 -8.40 12.73
C GLY A 142 13.40 -6.93 12.78
N ALA A 143 13.96 -6.43 11.69
CA ALA A 143 14.38 -5.03 11.55
C ALA A 143 13.19 -4.08 11.31
N HIS A 144 13.45 -2.77 11.23
CA HIS A 144 12.45 -1.81 10.79
C HIS A 144 11.97 -2.18 9.37
N TYR A 145 10.70 -1.96 9.08
CA TYR A 145 10.15 -2.29 7.77
C TYR A 145 10.76 -1.41 6.68
N ASN A 146 11.65 -2.01 5.88
CA ASN A 146 12.48 -1.32 4.89
C ASN A 146 12.45 -2.03 3.53
N PRO A 147 11.34 -1.96 2.77
CA PRO A 147 11.24 -2.62 1.46
C PRO A 147 12.13 -1.98 0.37
N TYR A 148 12.80 -0.86 0.67
CA TYR A 148 13.57 -0.07 -0.30
C TYR A 148 15.04 0.07 0.04
N ASP A 149 15.53 -0.69 1.03
CA ASP A 149 16.94 -0.70 1.45
C ASP A 149 17.49 0.72 1.66
N ARG A 150 16.72 1.53 2.39
CA ARG A 150 17.11 2.89 2.78
C ARG A 150 17.81 2.86 4.13
N SER A 151 18.59 3.90 4.43
CA SER A 151 19.08 4.11 5.80
C SER A 151 17.96 4.64 6.69
N HIS A 152 18.10 4.41 8.00
CA HIS A 152 17.23 4.94 9.05
C HIS A 152 17.19 6.47 9.01
N GLY A 153 16.02 7.03 9.32
CA GLY A 153 15.82 8.48 9.37
C GLY A 153 14.63 8.88 10.23
N GLY A 154 14.43 10.19 10.38
CA GLY A 154 13.26 10.74 11.05
C GLY A 154 12.04 10.77 10.11
N PRO A 155 10.83 10.91 10.65
CA PRO A 155 9.60 10.84 9.85
C PRO A 155 9.50 11.94 8.77
N SER A 156 10.17 13.08 8.96
CA SER A 156 10.23 14.17 7.99
C SER A 156 11.34 14.03 6.94
N ASP A 157 12.25 13.06 7.09
CA ASP A 157 13.41 12.92 6.22
C ASP A 157 13.01 12.21 4.91
N LEU A 158 13.63 12.61 3.79
CA LEU A 158 13.41 11.97 2.49
C LEU A 158 13.97 10.55 2.43
N VAL A 159 15.04 10.29 3.18
CA VAL A 159 15.68 8.98 3.33
C VAL A 159 15.38 8.50 4.74
N ARG A 160 14.52 7.47 4.80
CA ARG A 160 14.09 6.77 6.00
C ARG A 160 13.58 5.39 5.61
N HIS A 161 13.44 4.50 6.57
CA HIS A 161 12.64 3.30 6.37
C HIS A 161 11.16 3.66 6.25
N ILE A 162 10.36 2.77 5.65
CA ILE A 162 8.91 2.94 5.62
C ILE A 162 8.35 2.89 7.04
N GLY A 163 8.89 2.00 7.88
CA GLY A 163 8.46 1.84 9.26
C GLY A 163 8.94 2.89 10.26
N ASP A 164 9.74 3.88 9.86
CA ASP A 164 10.26 4.90 10.79
C ASP A 164 9.19 5.95 11.09
N LEU A 165 8.57 5.89 12.27
CA LEU A 165 7.52 6.82 12.71
C LEU A 165 8.02 7.88 13.70
N GLY A 166 9.27 7.75 14.15
CA GLY A 166 9.94 8.71 15.01
C GLY A 166 9.78 8.39 16.50
N ASN A 167 9.37 9.38 17.29
CA ASN A 167 9.21 9.25 18.75
C ASN A 167 7.78 9.58 19.19
N ILE A 168 7.35 8.92 20.26
CA ILE A 168 6.22 9.33 21.11
C ILE A 168 6.75 9.84 22.44
N GLU A 169 5.96 10.65 23.14
CA GLU A 169 6.33 11.22 24.44
C GLU A 169 5.39 10.72 25.52
N ALA A 170 5.96 10.10 26.56
CA ALA A 170 5.24 9.70 27.76
C ALA A 170 5.37 10.78 28.84
N ASP A 171 4.25 11.11 29.47
CA ASP A 171 4.21 12.04 30.58
C ASP A 171 4.81 11.45 31.87
N ASN A 172 4.78 12.24 32.96
CA ASN A 172 5.29 11.81 34.27
C ASN A 172 4.52 10.62 34.88
N GLN A 173 3.35 10.27 34.34
CA GLN A 173 2.57 9.10 34.73
C GLN A 173 2.86 7.89 33.83
N GLY A 174 3.78 8.02 32.86
CA GLY A 174 4.11 6.96 31.91
C GLY A 174 3.04 6.77 30.84
N ILE A 175 2.27 7.82 30.53
CA ILE A 175 1.19 7.78 29.53
C ILE A 175 1.61 8.59 28.32
N ALA A 176 1.60 7.95 27.14
CA ALA A 176 1.80 8.59 25.85
C ALA A 176 0.48 8.64 25.08
N TYR A 177 0.02 9.85 24.76
CA TYR A 177 -1.07 10.07 23.82
C TYR A 177 -0.48 10.18 22.42
N VAL A 178 -0.77 9.21 21.58
CA VAL A 178 -0.22 9.11 20.23
C VAL A 178 -1.15 9.81 19.25
N ASN A 179 -0.60 10.72 18.47
CA ASN A 179 -1.24 11.34 17.32
C ASN A 179 -0.17 11.56 16.24
N ILE A 180 -0.08 10.62 15.30
CA ILE A 180 0.91 10.63 14.23
C ILE A 180 0.18 10.66 12.89
N THR A 181 0.68 11.48 11.98
CA THR A 181 0.26 11.46 10.57
C THR A 181 1.47 11.11 9.71
N ASP A 182 1.36 10.05 8.92
CA ASP A 182 2.45 9.59 8.06
C ASP A 182 2.00 9.45 6.59
N THR A 183 2.85 9.86 5.66
CA THR A 183 2.57 9.86 4.21
C THR A 183 3.25 8.72 3.46
N THR A 184 4.03 7.91 4.17
CA THR A 184 4.93 6.91 3.60
C THR A 184 4.38 5.50 3.81
N ILE A 185 3.78 5.20 4.95
CA ILE A 185 3.08 3.94 5.19
C ILE A 185 1.74 3.90 4.44
N THR A 186 1.19 2.70 4.26
CA THR A 186 -0.13 2.49 3.66
C THR A 186 -0.79 1.25 4.24
N LEU A 187 -2.12 1.20 4.26
CA LEU A 187 -2.90 0.05 4.74
C LEU A 187 -3.30 -0.91 3.61
N LEU A 188 -2.87 -0.63 2.37
CA LEU A 188 -3.15 -1.47 1.21
C LEU A 188 -2.01 -1.42 0.19
N GLY A 189 -1.77 -2.53 -0.50
CA GLY A 189 -0.81 -2.62 -1.60
C GLY A 189 0.59 -3.07 -1.15
N PRO A 190 1.61 -2.94 -2.02
CA PRO A 190 2.91 -3.58 -1.83
C PRO A 190 3.72 -3.01 -0.65
N ARG A 191 3.46 -1.76 -0.26
CA ARG A 191 4.07 -1.11 0.91
C ARG A 191 3.25 -1.27 2.18
N SER A 192 2.27 -2.16 2.18
CA SER A 192 1.31 -2.23 3.28
C SER A 192 1.98 -2.62 4.59
N VAL A 193 1.57 -1.94 5.66
CA VAL A 193 1.97 -2.24 7.03
C VAL A 193 1.02 -3.23 7.72
N MET A 194 -0.02 -3.68 7.03
CA MET A 194 -0.92 -4.71 7.56
C MET A 194 -0.15 -6.00 7.87
N ALA A 195 -0.53 -6.67 8.96
CA ALA A 195 0.09 -7.89 9.47
C ALA A 195 1.56 -7.76 9.89
N ARG A 196 2.09 -6.55 9.99
CA ARG A 196 3.40 -6.26 10.60
C ARG A 196 3.24 -5.87 12.06
N ALA A 197 4.33 -5.89 12.83
CA ALA A 197 4.32 -5.41 14.20
C ALA A 197 4.70 -3.93 14.28
N ILE A 198 3.98 -3.15 15.07
CA ILE A 198 4.49 -1.88 15.59
C ILE A 198 5.17 -2.14 16.94
N VAL A 199 6.29 -1.47 17.19
CA VAL A 199 7.13 -1.65 18.37
C VAL A 199 7.38 -0.30 19.00
N VAL A 200 7.26 -0.24 20.33
CA VAL A 200 7.74 0.89 21.13
C VAL A 200 9.05 0.48 21.81
N LYS A 201 10.00 1.40 21.81
CA LYS A 201 11.37 1.22 22.26
C LYS A 201 11.57 1.87 23.63
N GLU A 202 12.57 1.44 24.39
CA GLU A 202 12.80 1.95 25.76
C GLU A 202 13.44 3.34 25.80
N ALA A 203 14.10 3.77 24.71
CA ALA A 203 14.76 5.06 24.62
C ALA A 203 14.34 5.82 23.36
N SER A 204 14.77 7.08 23.28
CA SER A 204 14.51 7.95 22.13
C SER A 204 15.26 7.49 20.89
N ASP A 205 14.59 7.63 19.75
CA ASP A 205 15.19 7.51 18.42
C ASP A 205 15.92 8.82 18.06
N ASN A 206 17.20 8.71 17.70
CA ASN A 206 18.06 9.82 17.28
C ASN A 206 17.91 10.20 15.79
N PHE A 207 17.03 9.52 15.06
CA PHE A 207 16.72 9.73 13.65
C PHE A 207 17.93 9.63 12.71
N GLY A 208 18.88 8.74 13.01
CA GLY A 208 20.10 8.56 12.23
C GLY A 208 21.19 9.60 12.50
N ARG A 209 20.97 10.49 13.48
CA ARG A 209 21.85 11.61 13.83
C ARG A 209 22.76 11.23 15.00
N GLY A 210 23.89 11.92 15.13
CA GLY A 210 24.92 11.63 16.13
C GLY A 210 25.95 10.60 15.67
N ASP A 211 26.72 10.04 16.62
CA ASP A 211 27.93 9.25 16.34
C ASP A 211 27.81 7.75 16.70
N HIS A 212 26.66 7.31 17.20
CA HIS A 212 26.46 5.90 17.55
C HIS A 212 26.49 5.00 16.32
N VAL A 213 27.15 3.84 16.41
CA VAL A 213 27.33 2.91 15.28
C VAL A 213 26.01 2.45 14.67
N ASP A 214 24.99 2.23 15.51
CA ASP A 214 23.68 1.73 15.08
C ASP A 214 22.70 2.82 14.62
N ARG A 215 23.11 4.10 14.60
CA ARG A 215 22.20 5.22 14.28
C ARG A 215 21.50 5.04 12.93
N LEU A 216 22.21 4.54 11.91
CA LEU A 216 21.69 4.38 10.55
C LEU A 216 20.83 3.12 10.38
N ASN A 217 20.74 2.27 11.40
CA ASN A 217 19.97 1.03 11.36
C ASN A 217 18.74 1.08 12.28
N THR A 218 18.89 1.61 13.50
CA THR A 218 17.86 1.50 14.56
C THR A 218 17.56 2.82 15.28
N GLY A 219 18.27 3.90 14.93
CA GLY A 219 18.15 5.17 15.63
C GLY A 219 18.67 5.15 17.07
N ASN A 220 19.38 4.10 17.49
CA ASN A 220 19.86 3.91 18.87
C ASN A 220 18.74 4.00 19.93
N SER A 221 17.57 3.46 19.63
CA SER A 221 16.36 3.55 20.48
C SER A 221 16.29 2.49 21.60
N GLY A 222 17.32 1.65 21.77
CA GLY A 222 17.40 0.66 22.85
C GLY A 222 16.55 -0.61 22.61
N ALA A 223 16.22 -1.33 23.69
CA ALA A 223 15.42 -2.56 23.63
C ALA A 223 13.92 -2.27 23.40
N PRO A 224 13.15 -3.22 22.82
CA PRO A 224 11.71 -3.08 22.76
C PRO A 224 11.07 -3.17 24.16
N VAL A 225 10.10 -2.30 24.43
CA VAL A 225 9.27 -2.34 25.66
C VAL A 225 7.90 -2.96 25.39
N GLY A 226 7.39 -2.85 24.17
CA GLY A 226 6.19 -3.56 23.76
C GLY A 226 5.94 -3.49 22.27
N CYS A 227 5.04 -4.35 21.82
CA CYS A 227 4.70 -4.49 20.42
C CYS A 227 3.29 -5.04 20.25
N GLY A 228 2.74 -4.87 19.05
CA GLY A 228 1.49 -5.48 18.66
C GLY A 228 1.36 -5.57 17.14
N VAL A 229 0.59 -6.55 16.68
CA VAL A 229 0.36 -6.78 15.25
C VAL A 229 -0.72 -5.83 14.74
N ILE A 230 -0.46 -5.21 13.58
CA ILE A 230 -1.41 -4.34 12.89
C ILE A 230 -2.45 -5.21 12.18
N GLY A 231 -3.64 -5.29 12.76
CA GLY A 231 -4.77 -6.09 12.25
C GLY A 231 -5.88 -5.20 11.67
N TYR A 232 -6.71 -5.74 10.77
CA TYR A 232 -7.89 -5.02 10.28
C TYR A 232 -8.86 -4.72 11.43
N ALA A 233 -9.51 -3.55 11.35
CA ALA A 233 -10.51 -3.08 12.31
C ALA A 233 -11.78 -2.61 11.60
#